data_AF-A0A537KJJ8-F1
#
_entry.id   AF-A0A537KJJ8-F1
#
_cell.length_a   1.000
_cell.length_b   1.000
_cell.length_c   1.000
_cell.angle_alpha   90.00
_cell.angle_beta   90.00
_cell.angle_gamma   90.00
#
_symmetry.space_group_name_H-M   'P 1'
#
loop_
_entity.id
_entity.type
_entity.pdbx_description
1 polymer ?
#
loop_
_entity_poly.entity_id
_entity_poly.type
_entity_poly.pdbx_seq_one_letter_code
_entity_poly.pdbx_strand_id
1 'polypeptide(L)'
;MIIQTLRACFILSSFSIFISLHISGQPIVKNYEKGPIASGWKQVDAFIKKDLPKSALEQVKKIYQLAKREKQDAQIIKALVYMIGLQDEISENSESKAMADMEKEISEAGEPSKSILKSLLAEMYWNYYQQHRWQLYQRTNTLPMAIGIKKDDIATWTAEDFHRKISELYLQSIKNSSILQQTSLKGYDVIIVKGNVRHLRPTLFDLLAHRALNY
;
A
#
# COMPACT_ATOMS: atom_id res chain seq x y z
N MET A 1 -59.84 29.33 39.31
CA MET A 1 -60.47 28.20 38.61
C MET A 1 -60.08 28.33 37.13
N ILE A 2 -59.01 27.64 36.69
CA ILE A 2 -58.98 26.65 35.58
C ILE A 2 -59.81 27.13 34.36
N ILE A 3 -59.28 27.32 33.13
CA ILE A 3 -58.97 26.27 32.15
C ILE A 3 -58.21 26.84 30.92
N GLN A 4 -57.28 26.01 30.45
CA GLN A 4 -56.50 25.99 29.20
C GLN A 4 -57.25 26.24 27.88
N THR A 5 -56.54 26.71 26.85
CA THR A 5 -56.39 26.08 25.50
C THR A 5 -55.44 26.95 24.65
N LEU A 6 -54.18 26.57 24.38
CA LEU A 6 -53.63 25.69 23.32
C LEU A 6 -53.84 26.15 21.86
N ARG A 7 -52.69 26.29 21.15
CA ARG A 7 -52.40 26.30 19.69
C ARG A 7 -51.78 27.62 19.22
N ALA A 8 -50.68 27.66 18.46
CA ALA A 8 -49.75 26.66 17.97
C ALA A 8 -48.42 27.39 17.66
N CYS A 9 -47.31 26.77 18.04
CA CYS A 9 -45.96 27.28 17.86
C CYS A 9 -45.46 26.87 16.46
N PHE A 10 -45.18 27.82 15.58
CA PHE A 10 -44.41 27.59 14.35
C PHE A 10 -43.01 28.17 14.57
N ILE A 11 -42.08 27.33 15.02
CA ILE A 11 -40.65 27.64 15.01
C ILE A 11 -40.14 27.26 13.61
N LEU A 12 -39.91 28.26 12.77
CA LEU A 12 -39.09 28.15 11.58
C LEU A 12 -37.64 27.89 12.04
N SER A 13 -37.26 26.62 12.17
CA SER A 13 -35.86 26.25 12.38
C SER A 13 -35.10 26.44 11.07
N SER A 14 -34.24 27.46 11.02
CA SER A 14 -33.27 27.63 9.94
C SER A 14 -32.32 26.43 9.95
N PHE A 15 -32.47 25.53 8.98
CA PHE A 15 -31.56 24.42 8.77
C PHE A 15 -30.25 24.96 8.17
N SER A 16 -29.34 25.42 9.03
CA SER A 16 -27.98 25.77 8.63
C SER A 16 -27.23 24.49 8.28
N ILE A 17 -27.25 24.14 7.00
CA ILE A 17 -26.39 23.10 6.41
C ILE A 17 -24.95 23.58 6.55
N PHE A 18 -24.26 23.14 7.60
CA PHE A 18 -22.81 23.18 7.64
C PHE A 18 -22.28 22.17 6.63
N ILE A 19 -22.02 22.64 5.41
CA ILE A 19 -21.21 21.91 4.44
C ILE A 19 -19.79 21.90 5.02
N SER A 20 -19.45 20.81 5.73
CA SER A 20 -18.07 20.51 6.04
C SER A 20 -17.36 20.26 4.72
N LEU A 21 -16.67 21.27 4.19
CA LEU A 21 -15.68 21.07 3.13
C LEU A 21 -14.60 20.14 3.69
N HIS A 22 -14.72 18.84 3.40
CA HIS A 22 -13.57 17.97 3.36
C HIS A 22 -12.70 18.44 2.19
N ILE A 23 -11.82 19.39 2.45
CA ILE A 23 -10.69 19.70 1.57
C ILE A 23 -9.78 18.46 1.64
N SER A 24 -10.06 17.47 0.80
CA SER A 24 -9.07 16.47 0.43
C SER A 24 -8.00 17.22 -0.36
N GLY A 25 -7.01 17.76 0.35
CA GLY A 25 -5.84 18.39 -0.28
C GLY A 25 -5.22 17.38 -1.23
N GLN A 26 -5.20 17.69 -2.53
CA GLN A 26 -4.48 16.86 -3.49
C GLN A 26 -3.02 16.74 -3.03
N PRO A 27 -2.41 15.54 -3.08
CA PRO A 27 -1.01 15.39 -2.70
C PRO A 27 -0.18 16.32 -3.57
N ILE A 28 0.61 17.18 -2.92
CA ILE A 28 1.52 18.11 -3.59
C ILE A 28 2.47 17.28 -4.46
N VAL A 29 2.30 17.34 -5.79
CA VAL A 29 3.20 16.68 -6.73
C VAL A 29 4.51 17.45 -6.74
N LYS A 30 5.44 17.10 -5.84
CA LYS A 30 6.80 17.65 -5.81
C LYS A 30 7.54 17.20 -7.09
N ASN A 31 8.27 18.14 -7.71
CA ASN A 31 9.12 17.83 -8.86
C ASN A 31 10.25 16.88 -8.41
N TYR A 32 10.20 15.63 -8.88
CA TYR A 32 11.16 14.57 -8.53
C TYR A 32 12.48 14.65 -9.30
N GLU A 33 12.66 15.63 -10.19
CA GLU A 33 13.82 15.72 -11.07
C GLU A 33 15.02 16.44 -10.42
N LYS A 34 14.81 17.14 -9.30
CA LYS A 34 15.84 17.94 -8.62
C LYS A 34 15.82 17.73 -7.10
N GLY A 35 16.98 17.87 -6.47
CA GLY A 35 17.15 17.80 -5.02
C GLY A 35 17.85 16.52 -4.52
N PRO A 36 18.02 16.38 -3.19
CA PRO A 36 18.83 15.32 -2.60
C PRO A 36 18.28 13.91 -2.87
N ILE A 37 16.95 13.75 -2.90
CA ILE A 37 16.30 12.47 -3.26
C ILE A 37 16.62 12.09 -4.71
N ALA A 38 16.51 13.03 -5.66
CA ALA A 38 16.83 12.80 -7.07
C ALA A 38 18.31 12.44 -7.27
N SER A 39 19.21 13.14 -6.57
CA SER A 39 20.64 12.81 -6.56
C SER A 39 20.90 11.42 -5.96
N GLY A 40 20.19 11.08 -4.89
CA GLY A 40 20.26 9.76 -4.27
C GLY A 40 19.92 8.64 -5.25
N TRP A 41 18.85 8.80 -6.05
CA TRP A 41 18.47 7.80 -7.06
C TRP A 41 19.54 7.62 -8.14
N LYS A 42 20.20 8.70 -8.59
CA LYS A 42 21.33 8.58 -9.53
C LYS A 42 22.48 7.74 -8.95
N GLN A 43 22.73 7.84 -7.65
CA GLN A 43 23.73 7.01 -6.97
C GLN A 43 23.28 5.56 -6.88
N VAL A 44 22.01 5.30 -6.56
CA VAL A 44 21.43 3.95 -6.57
C VAL A 44 21.61 3.31 -7.95
N ASP A 45 21.24 4.00 -9.03
CA ASP A 45 21.39 3.50 -10.40
C ASP A 45 22.86 3.22 -10.75
N ALA A 46 23.79 4.06 -10.27
CA ALA A 46 25.22 3.86 -10.47
C ALA A 46 25.75 2.63 -9.71
N PHE A 47 25.23 2.34 -8.51
CA PHE A 47 25.58 1.13 -7.76
C PHE A 47 25.01 -0.13 -8.41
N ILE A 48 23.75 -0.10 -8.86
CA ILE A 48 23.12 -1.22 -9.56
C ILE A 48 23.89 -1.55 -10.84
N LYS A 49 24.27 -0.55 -11.64
CA LYS A 49 25.08 -0.75 -12.87
C LYS A 49 26.47 -1.34 -12.62
N LYS A 50 26.94 -1.32 -11.38
CA LYS A 50 28.23 -1.87 -10.96
C LYS A 50 28.09 -3.18 -10.19
N ASP A 51 26.90 -3.77 -10.14
CA ASP A 51 26.57 -4.96 -9.36
C ASP A 51 26.95 -4.81 -7.87
N LEU A 52 26.63 -3.64 -7.29
CA LEU A 52 26.85 -3.31 -5.88
C LEU A 52 25.53 -3.21 -5.10
N PRO A 53 24.77 -4.31 -4.92
CA PRO A 53 23.43 -4.27 -4.32
C PRO A 53 23.45 -3.82 -2.86
N LYS A 54 24.50 -4.15 -2.09
CA LYS A 54 24.65 -3.69 -0.69
C LYS A 54 24.78 -2.17 -0.60
N SER A 55 25.61 -1.57 -1.45
CA SER A 55 25.79 -0.11 -1.51
C SER A 55 24.53 0.58 -2.03
N ALA A 56 23.87 -0.01 -3.03
CA ALA A 56 22.56 0.45 -3.49
C ALA A 56 21.55 0.45 -2.34
N LEU A 57 21.45 -0.63 -1.57
CA LEU A 57 20.51 -0.77 -0.45
C LEU A 57 20.74 0.29 0.63
N GLU A 58 22.00 0.53 1.02
CA GLU A 58 22.34 1.59 1.97
C GLU A 58 21.91 2.96 1.48
N GLN A 59 22.10 3.23 0.18
CA GLN A 59 21.70 4.49 -0.40
C GLN A 59 20.17 4.64 -0.47
N VAL A 60 19.45 3.57 -0.83
CA VAL A 60 17.98 3.57 -0.82
C VAL A 60 17.44 3.79 0.60
N LYS A 61 18.05 3.21 1.64
CA LYS A 61 17.67 3.48 3.04
C LYS A 61 17.81 4.96 3.40
N LYS A 62 18.85 5.65 2.94
CA LYS A 62 19.00 7.10 3.15
C LYS A 62 17.90 7.89 2.44
N ILE A 63 17.57 7.51 1.20
CA ILE A 63 16.47 8.11 0.44
C ILE A 63 15.15 7.92 1.17
N TYR A 64 14.86 6.71 1.66
CA TYR A 64 13.66 6.38 2.41
C TYR A 64 13.50 7.28 3.65
N GLN A 65 14.54 7.40 4.47
CA GLN A 65 14.52 8.24 5.68
C GLN A 65 14.30 9.72 5.34
N LEU A 66 14.92 10.21 4.26
CA LEU A 66 14.70 11.57 3.80
C LEU A 66 13.27 11.77 3.27
N ALA A 67 12.76 10.82 2.49
CA ALA A 67 11.40 10.87 1.96
C ALA A 67 10.34 10.85 3.08
N LYS A 68 10.54 10.06 4.14
CA LYS A 68 9.73 10.09 5.36
C LYS A 68 9.74 11.47 6.01
N ARG A 69 10.94 12.05 6.23
CA ARG A 69 11.09 13.38 6.84
C ARG A 69 10.40 14.49 6.02
N GLU A 70 10.51 14.39 4.70
CA GLU A 70 9.93 15.36 3.76
C GLU A 70 8.47 15.05 3.36
N LYS A 71 7.88 13.99 3.92
CA LYS A 71 6.52 13.49 3.62
C LYS A 71 6.28 13.29 2.12
N GLN A 72 7.25 12.66 1.45
CA GLN A 72 7.19 12.33 0.02
C GLN A 72 6.71 10.90 -0.20
N ASP A 73 5.43 10.68 0.00
CA ASP A 73 4.77 9.36 -0.07
C ASP A 73 5.15 8.50 -1.28
N ALA A 74 5.16 9.06 -2.49
CA ALA A 74 5.52 8.29 -3.68
C ALA A 74 6.99 7.81 -3.65
N GLN A 75 7.89 8.60 -3.05
CA GLN A 75 9.29 8.24 -2.89
C GLN A 75 9.49 7.23 -1.75
N ILE A 76 8.67 7.30 -0.69
CA ILE A 76 8.64 6.30 0.38
C ILE A 76 8.30 4.94 -0.20
N ILE A 77 7.19 4.84 -0.95
CA ILE A 77 6.76 3.59 -1.58
C ILE A 77 7.80 3.09 -2.59
N LYS A 78 8.36 3.98 -3.44
CA LYS A 78 9.43 3.61 -4.37
C LYS A 78 10.65 3.04 -3.64
N ALA A 79 11.09 3.69 -2.57
CA ALA A 79 12.24 3.25 -1.80
C ALA A 79 11.98 1.89 -1.14
N LEU A 80 10.77 1.64 -0.61
CA LEU A 80 10.40 0.35 -0.05
C LEU A 80 10.48 -0.77 -1.09
N VAL A 81 9.92 -0.58 -2.28
CA VAL A 81 9.99 -1.58 -3.36
C VAL A 81 11.45 -1.89 -3.75
N TYR A 82 12.30 -0.86 -3.86
CA TYR A 82 13.72 -1.07 -4.12
C TYR A 82 14.45 -1.77 -2.97
N MET A 83 14.13 -1.44 -1.71
CA MET A 83 14.74 -2.09 -0.55
C MET A 83 14.44 -3.59 -0.54
N ILE A 84 13.20 -3.97 -0.83
CA ILE A 84 12.75 -5.37 -0.89
C ILE A 84 13.53 -6.10 -1.98
N GLY A 85 13.50 -5.59 -3.22
CA GLY A 85 14.20 -6.26 -4.34
C GLY A 85 15.70 -6.39 -4.13
N LEU A 86 16.35 -5.36 -3.56
CA LEU A 86 17.78 -5.43 -3.22
C LEU A 86 18.06 -6.37 -2.05
N GLN A 87 17.15 -6.51 -1.08
CA GLN A 87 17.33 -7.45 0.02
C GLN A 87 17.18 -8.91 -0.42
N ASP A 88 16.24 -9.19 -1.32
CA ASP A 88 16.07 -10.50 -1.93
C ASP A 88 17.33 -10.94 -2.71
N GLU A 89 18.07 -10.00 -3.30
CA GLU A 89 19.35 -10.27 -3.97
C GLU A 89 20.50 -10.54 -2.99
N ILE A 90 20.47 -9.95 -1.78
CA ILE A 90 21.57 -10.00 -0.82
C ILE A 90 21.44 -11.14 0.18
N SER A 91 20.21 -11.55 0.54
CA SER A 91 19.93 -12.48 1.62
C SER A 91 18.88 -13.50 1.23
N GLU A 92 19.16 -14.77 1.53
CA GLU A 92 18.15 -15.82 1.51
C GLU A 92 17.12 -15.58 2.63
N ASN A 93 15.86 -15.98 2.41
CA ASN A 93 14.73 -15.86 3.35
C ASN A 93 14.39 -14.41 3.77
N SER A 94 14.65 -13.47 2.86
CA SER A 94 14.36 -12.04 2.98
C SER A 94 12.85 -11.73 3.01
N GLU A 95 12.00 -12.59 2.43
CA GLU A 95 10.60 -12.25 2.14
C GLU A 95 9.77 -12.04 3.41
N SER A 96 9.95 -12.88 4.42
CA SER A 96 9.20 -12.78 5.69
C SER A 96 9.44 -11.44 6.40
N LYS A 97 10.69 -10.99 6.40
CA LYS A 97 11.08 -9.71 6.97
C LYS A 97 10.55 -8.55 6.13
N ALA A 98 10.65 -8.64 4.81
CA ALA A 98 10.09 -7.65 3.90
C ALA A 98 8.58 -7.47 4.11
N MET A 99 7.83 -8.56 4.29
CA MET A 99 6.40 -8.50 4.61
C MET A 99 6.13 -7.83 5.96
N ALA A 100 6.92 -8.15 7.00
CA ALA A 100 6.78 -7.52 8.32
C ALA A 100 7.09 -6.01 8.27
N ASP A 101 8.14 -5.61 7.55
CA ASP A 101 8.48 -4.20 7.34
C ASP A 101 7.38 -3.46 6.56
N MET A 102 6.75 -4.12 5.58
CA MET A 102 5.60 -3.59 4.83
C MET A 102 4.34 -3.44 5.71
N GLU A 103 4.04 -4.43 6.56
CA GLU A 103 2.91 -4.35 7.51
C GLU A 103 3.08 -3.20 8.49
N LYS A 104 4.31 -2.99 8.98
CA LYS A 104 4.64 -1.83 9.81
C LYS A 104 4.40 -0.53 9.07
N GLU A 105 4.86 -0.40 7.82
CA GLU A 105 4.64 0.82 7.04
C GLU A 105 3.15 1.09 6.81
N ILE A 106 2.36 0.05 6.50
CA ILE A 106 0.90 0.16 6.32
C ILE A 106 0.22 0.71 7.58
N SER A 107 0.72 0.38 8.77
CA SER A 107 0.16 0.87 10.04
C SER A 107 0.35 2.39 10.22
N GLU A 108 1.45 2.94 9.69
CA GLU A 108 1.82 4.35 9.79
C GLU A 108 1.29 5.20 8.62
N ALA A 109 0.97 4.57 7.48
CA ALA A 109 0.63 5.27 6.24
C ALA A 109 -0.77 5.91 6.26
N GLY A 110 -0.89 7.09 5.64
CA GLY A 110 -2.17 7.72 5.29
C GLY A 110 -2.68 7.25 3.91
N GLU A 111 -3.94 7.56 3.59
CA GLU A 111 -4.44 7.39 2.22
C GLU A 111 -3.89 8.48 1.29
N PRO A 112 -3.64 8.19 0.00
CA PRO A 112 -3.90 6.91 -0.68
C PRO A 112 -2.74 5.90 -0.63
N SER A 113 -1.63 6.26 0.01
CA SER A 113 -0.41 5.45 0.12
C SER A 113 -0.66 4.11 0.83
N LYS A 114 -1.50 4.11 1.88
CA LYS A 114 -1.93 2.91 2.59
C LYS A 114 -2.59 1.89 1.65
N SER A 115 -3.49 2.34 0.77
CA SER A 115 -4.14 1.47 -0.23
C SER A 115 -3.12 0.85 -1.20
N ILE A 116 -2.15 1.63 -1.68
CA ILE A 116 -1.09 1.14 -2.56
C ILE A 116 -0.24 0.07 -1.85
N LEU A 117 0.21 0.35 -0.63
CA LEU A 117 1.03 -0.57 0.15
C LEU A 117 0.30 -1.88 0.45
N LYS A 118 -1.01 -1.85 0.72
CA LYS A 118 -1.81 -3.08 0.88
C LYS A 118 -1.87 -3.92 -0.39
N SER A 119 -2.03 -3.29 -1.55
CA SER A 119 -1.99 -4.01 -2.84
C SER A 119 -0.61 -4.59 -3.11
N LEU A 120 0.47 -3.90 -2.75
CA LEU A 120 1.83 -4.43 -2.88
C LEU A 120 2.07 -5.58 -1.91
N LEU A 121 1.60 -5.49 -0.67
CA LEU A 121 1.70 -6.58 0.30
C LEU A 121 0.90 -7.81 -0.15
N ALA A 122 -0.28 -7.63 -0.76
CA ALA A 122 -1.06 -8.73 -1.33
C ALA A 122 -0.26 -9.48 -2.42
N GLU A 123 0.41 -8.73 -3.29
CA GLU A 123 1.32 -9.29 -4.31
C GLU A 123 2.48 -10.05 -3.68
N MET A 124 3.09 -9.52 -2.61
CA MET A 124 4.18 -10.21 -1.91
C MET A 124 3.72 -11.56 -1.36
N TYR A 125 2.56 -11.61 -0.69
CA TYR A 125 1.99 -12.87 -0.21
C TYR A 125 1.67 -13.84 -1.34
N TRP A 126 1.17 -13.33 -2.48
CA TRP A 126 0.91 -14.15 -3.66
C TRP A 126 2.20 -14.76 -4.22
N ASN A 127 3.24 -13.96 -4.39
CA ASN A 127 4.54 -14.42 -4.90
C ASN A 127 5.15 -15.48 -3.98
N TYR A 128 5.10 -15.25 -2.66
CA TYR A 128 5.55 -16.23 -1.67
C TYR A 128 4.76 -17.53 -1.80
N TYR A 129 3.42 -17.45 -1.86
CA TYR A 129 2.58 -18.63 -2.06
C TYR A 129 2.98 -19.39 -3.33
N GLN A 130 3.19 -18.70 -4.46
CA GLN A 130 3.57 -19.33 -5.73
C GLN A 130 4.94 -20.01 -5.67
N GLN A 131 5.93 -19.36 -5.04
CA GLN A 131 7.27 -19.92 -4.86
C GLN A 131 7.27 -21.17 -3.97
N HIS A 132 6.38 -21.20 -2.97
CA HIS A 132 6.29 -22.28 -2.00
C HIS A 132 5.14 -23.29 -2.25
N ARG A 133 4.42 -23.15 -3.37
CA ARG A 133 3.19 -23.88 -3.65
C ARG A 133 3.38 -25.40 -3.64
N TRP A 134 4.51 -25.87 -4.15
CA TRP A 134 4.80 -27.31 -4.23
C TRP A 134 5.08 -27.92 -2.86
N GLN A 135 5.79 -27.21 -1.96
CA GLN A 135 5.98 -27.65 -0.57
C GLN A 135 4.65 -27.63 0.20
N LEU A 136 3.78 -26.66 -0.09
CA LEU A 136 2.47 -26.54 0.54
C LEU A 136 1.53 -27.70 0.16
N TYR A 137 1.56 -28.17 -1.08
CA TYR A 137 0.74 -29.34 -1.49
C TYR A 137 1.22 -30.67 -0.90
N GLN A 138 2.51 -30.79 -0.57
CA GLN A 138 3.04 -31.99 0.09
C GLN A 138 2.67 -32.08 1.57
N ARG A 139 2.22 -30.97 2.16
CA ARG A 139 1.67 -30.95 3.51
C ARG A 139 0.20 -31.35 3.40
N THR A 140 -0.14 -32.57 3.82
CA THR A 140 -1.52 -32.96 4.07
C THR A 140 -2.22 -31.88 4.90
N ASN A 141 -3.50 -31.59 4.63
CA ASN A 141 -4.38 -30.63 5.33
C ASN A 141 -4.60 -30.95 6.84
N THR A 142 -3.63 -31.55 7.50
CA THR A 142 -3.64 -31.88 8.91
C THR A 142 -3.31 -30.61 9.70
N LEU A 143 -4.39 -29.91 10.06
CA LEU A 143 -4.55 -28.88 11.09
C LEU A 143 -4.99 -27.53 10.52
N PRO A 144 -6.29 -27.19 10.63
CA PRO A 144 -6.75 -25.81 10.52
C PRO A 144 -6.00 -24.92 11.52
N MET A 145 -5.91 -23.63 11.21
CA MET A 145 -5.41 -22.50 12.03
C MET A 145 -5.96 -22.44 13.49
N ALA A 146 -6.76 -23.40 13.94
CA ALA A 146 -7.48 -23.41 15.20
C ALA A 146 -6.66 -23.86 16.43
N ILE A 147 -5.43 -24.35 16.31
CA ILE A 147 -4.66 -24.84 17.47
C ILE A 147 -3.25 -24.23 17.48
N GLY A 148 -3.12 -23.04 18.06
CA GLY A 148 -1.87 -22.57 18.70
C GLY A 148 -0.71 -22.16 17.80
N ILE A 149 -0.88 -22.06 16.48
CA ILE A 149 0.19 -21.61 15.58
C ILE A 149 0.32 -20.09 15.64
N LYS A 150 1.54 -19.59 15.87
CA LYS A 150 1.83 -18.16 15.87
C LYS A 150 1.47 -17.58 14.49
N LYS A 151 0.61 -16.56 14.49
CA LYS A 151 0.19 -15.80 13.30
C LYS A 151 1.37 -15.29 12.46
N ASP A 152 2.54 -15.18 13.08
CA ASP A 152 3.74 -14.57 12.54
C ASP A 152 4.62 -15.53 11.72
N ASP A 153 4.34 -16.84 11.71
CA ASP A 153 5.12 -17.81 10.93
C ASP A 153 4.39 -18.19 9.63
N ILE A 154 4.60 -17.40 8.58
CA ILE A 154 4.04 -17.64 7.24
C ILE A 154 4.43 -19.02 6.68
N ALA A 155 5.53 -19.61 7.17
CA ALA A 155 5.95 -20.94 6.75
C ALA A 155 5.05 -22.05 7.30
N THR A 156 4.07 -21.74 8.16
CA THR A 156 3.08 -22.70 8.70
C THR A 156 1.70 -22.58 8.04
N TRP A 157 1.50 -21.57 7.19
CA TRP A 157 0.19 -21.28 6.62
C TRP A 157 -0.25 -22.33 5.61
N THR A 158 -1.56 -22.60 5.58
CA THR A 158 -2.19 -23.41 4.53
C THR A 158 -2.41 -22.58 3.27
N ALA A 159 -2.71 -23.25 2.14
CA ALA A 159 -3.11 -22.55 0.93
C ALA A 159 -4.34 -21.64 1.16
N GLU A 160 -5.30 -22.10 1.97
CA GLU A 160 -6.49 -21.31 2.31
C GLU A 160 -6.13 -20.06 3.11
N ASP A 161 -5.19 -20.14 4.05
CA ASP A 161 -4.72 -18.99 4.83
C ASP A 161 -4.07 -17.93 3.94
N PHE A 162 -3.23 -18.34 2.99
CA PHE A 162 -2.67 -17.44 1.98
C PHE A 162 -3.78 -16.77 1.18
N HIS A 163 -4.69 -17.55 0.60
CA HIS A 163 -5.74 -17.00 -0.25
C HIS A 163 -6.67 -16.05 0.51
N ARG A 164 -6.98 -16.34 1.78
CA ARG A 164 -7.75 -15.47 2.68
C ARG A 164 -7.03 -14.15 2.94
N LYS A 165 -5.74 -14.18 3.32
CA LYS A 165 -4.97 -12.96 3.59
C LYS A 165 -4.78 -12.11 2.33
N ILE A 166 -4.46 -12.73 1.19
CA ILE A 166 -4.26 -12.01 -0.08
C ILE A 166 -5.57 -11.32 -0.50
N SER A 167 -6.69 -12.04 -0.45
CA SER A 167 -8.01 -11.47 -0.78
C SER A 167 -8.38 -10.33 0.17
N GLU A 168 -8.15 -10.50 1.47
CA GLU A 168 -8.37 -9.44 2.46
C GLU A 168 -7.58 -8.18 2.13
N LEU A 169 -6.28 -8.31 1.83
CA LEU A 169 -5.42 -7.17 1.51
C LEU A 169 -5.85 -6.47 0.21
N TYR A 170 -6.18 -7.23 -0.84
CA TYR A 170 -6.68 -6.66 -2.08
C TYR A 170 -8.00 -5.93 -1.90
N LEU A 171 -8.97 -6.51 -1.18
CA LEU A 171 -10.24 -5.84 -0.87
C LEU A 171 -10.02 -4.57 -0.03
N GLN A 172 -9.11 -4.61 0.94
CA GLN A 172 -8.77 -3.44 1.72
C GLN A 172 -8.05 -2.36 0.90
N SER A 173 -7.30 -2.73 -0.14
CA SER A 173 -6.61 -1.77 -1.03
C SER A 173 -7.57 -0.94 -1.89
N ILE A 174 -8.81 -1.41 -2.09
CA ILE A 174 -9.83 -0.71 -2.88
C ILE A 174 -10.97 -0.14 -2.04
N LYS A 175 -10.93 -0.34 -0.71
CA LYS A 175 -12.03 0.02 0.20
C LYS A 175 -12.38 1.50 0.18
N ASN A 176 -11.37 2.37 0.06
CA ASN A 176 -11.54 3.83 0.09
C ASN A 176 -11.79 4.42 -1.31
N SER A 177 -12.77 3.85 -2.03
CA SER A 177 -13.04 4.12 -3.45
C SER A 177 -13.14 5.60 -3.79
N SER A 178 -13.84 6.40 -2.98
CA SER A 178 -14.03 7.84 -3.22
C SER A 178 -12.70 8.62 -3.30
N ILE A 179 -11.77 8.36 -2.37
CA ILE A 179 -10.43 9.00 -2.37
C ILE A 179 -9.63 8.51 -3.57
N LEU A 180 -9.68 7.20 -3.84
CA LEU A 180 -8.87 6.56 -4.88
C LEU A 180 -9.31 6.97 -6.30
N GLN A 181 -10.61 7.18 -6.52
CA GLN A 181 -11.15 7.68 -7.80
C GLN A 181 -10.77 9.13 -8.05
N GLN A 182 -10.61 9.94 -7.01
CA GLN A 182 -10.17 11.34 -7.12
C GLN A 182 -8.63 11.46 -7.22
N THR A 183 -7.90 10.38 -6.93
CA THR A 183 -6.44 10.38 -6.95
C THR A 183 -5.92 10.12 -8.37
N SER A 184 -5.25 11.12 -8.94
CA SER A 184 -4.57 10.98 -10.23
C SER A 184 -3.33 10.09 -10.11
N LEU A 185 -3.13 9.23 -11.12
CA LEU A 185 -1.91 8.41 -11.23
C LEU A 185 -0.62 9.22 -11.44
N LYS A 186 -0.72 10.48 -11.89
CA LYS A 186 0.47 11.31 -12.19
C LYS A 186 1.43 11.45 -11.01
N GLY A 187 0.91 11.54 -9.78
CA GLY A 187 1.74 11.63 -8.56
C GLY A 187 2.51 10.35 -8.25
N TYR A 188 2.11 9.22 -8.84
CA TYR A 188 2.69 7.89 -8.61
C TYR A 188 3.42 7.33 -9.84
N ASP A 189 3.66 8.17 -10.86
CA ASP A 189 4.39 7.79 -12.08
C ASP A 189 5.79 7.25 -11.81
N VAL A 190 6.38 7.65 -10.69
CA VAL A 190 7.70 7.17 -10.24
C VAL A 190 7.70 5.71 -9.77
N ILE A 191 6.53 5.10 -9.57
CA ILE A 191 6.34 3.74 -9.04
C ILE A 191 5.65 2.83 -10.06
N ILE A 192 4.82 3.41 -10.93
CA ILE A 192 4.00 2.64 -11.87
C ILE A 192 4.81 2.42 -13.16
N VAL A 193 5.20 1.17 -13.42
CA VAL A 193 5.68 0.75 -14.74
C VAL A 193 4.55 0.99 -15.76
N LYS A 194 4.80 1.86 -16.75
CA LYS A 194 3.79 2.23 -17.74
C LYS A 194 3.61 1.07 -18.74
N GLY A 195 2.45 0.41 -18.69
CA GLY A 195 2.03 -0.52 -19.74
C GLY A 195 1.30 0.18 -20.89
N ASN A 196 0.98 -0.57 -21.95
CA ASN A 196 0.41 -0.03 -23.20
C ASN A 196 -1.07 0.43 -23.10
N VAL A 197 -1.77 0.12 -21.99
CA VAL A 197 -3.21 0.35 -21.83
C VAL A 197 -3.56 1.34 -20.73
N ARG A 198 -2.63 2.24 -20.37
CA ARG A 198 -2.78 3.18 -19.25
C ARG A 198 -4.02 4.10 -19.37
N HIS A 199 -4.46 4.41 -20.58
CA HIS A 199 -5.68 5.21 -20.81
C HIS A 199 -6.97 4.51 -20.32
N LEU A 200 -6.96 3.18 -20.19
CA LEU A 200 -8.09 2.40 -19.65
C LEU A 200 -8.14 2.39 -18.12
N ARG A 201 -7.17 3.01 -17.44
CA ARG A 201 -7.07 3.05 -15.97
C ARG A 201 -6.65 4.45 -15.52
N PRO A 202 -7.52 5.46 -15.64
CA PRO A 202 -7.17 6.84 -15.37
C PRO A 202 -6.92 7.13 -13.88
N THR A 203 -7.54 6.38 -12.97
CA THR A 203 -7.47 6.63 -11.52
C THR A 203 -6.65 5.58 -10.78
N LEU A 204 -6.26 5.90 -9.55
CA LEU A 204 -5.62 4.93 -8.67
C LEU A 204 -6.56 3.77 -8.32
N PHE A 205 -7.86 4.04 -8.21
CA PHE A 205 -8.86 2.99 -8.01
C PHE A 205 -8.83 1.97 -9.15
N ASP A 206 -8.83 2.42 -10.41
CA ASP A 206 -8.84 1.51 -11.57
C ASP A 206 -7.60 0.62 -11.63
N LEU A 207 -6.45 1.17 -11.25
CA LEU A 207 -5.21 0.41 -11.15
C LEU A 207 -5.31 -0.68 -10.06
N LEU A 208 -5.71 -0.30 -8.85
CA LEU A 208 -5.77 -1.22 -7.70
C LEU A 208 -6.87 -2.27 -7.86
N ALA A 209 -8.04 -1.89 -8.38
CA ALA A 209 -9.13 -2.80 -8.68
C ALA A 209 -8.74 -3.82 -9.74
N HIS A 210 -8.02 -3.41 -10.79
CA HIS A 210 -7.53 -4.35 -11.78
C HIS A 210 -6.53 -5.36 -11.19
N ARG A 211 -5.63 -4.91 -10.31
CA ARG A 211 -4.71 -5.83 -9.60
C ARG A 211 -5.49 -6.82 -8.74
N ALA A 212 -6.47 -6.34 -7.99
CA ALA A 212 -7.33 -7.17 -7.14
C ALA A 212 -8.14 -8.22 -7.93
N LEU A 213 -8.57 -7.90 -9.16
CA LEU A 213 -9.33 -8.81 -10.03
C LEU A 213 -8.47 -9.84 -10.78
N ASN A 214 -7.19 -9.55 -11.00
CA ASN A 214 -6.30 -10.42 -11.77
C ASN A 214 -5.67 -11.57 -10.97
N TYR A 215 -5.65 -11.44 -9.65
CA TYR A 215 -5.14 -12.48 -8.75
C TYR A 215 -6.18 -13.60 -8.60
#